data_AF-K9TNK0-F1
#
_entry.id   AF-K9TNK0-F1
#
_cell.length_a   1.000
_cell.length_b   1.000
_cell.length_c   1.000
_cell.angle_alpha   90.00
_cell.angle_beta   90.00
_cell.angle_gamma   90.00
#
_symmetry.space_group_name_H-M   'P 1'
#
loop_
_entity.id
_entity.type
_entity.pdbx_description
1 polymer ?
#
loop_
_entity_poly.entity_id
_entity_poly.type
_entity_poly.pdbx_seq_one_letter_code
_entity_poly.pdbx_strand_id
1 'polypeptide(L)'
;MAQVQRWYLGYSYRGKPQDMIEKISREVQEQNLSKFLPIVRLEKGAKPRQSFYFFVAIESDNIGTIPQEIEASQLLRLPYFKNPAVRGNSAFTYKQIKNMVGGVHDVFDYTNPIPYQVQKPVIKDSPFDWTGLLTSQPSSQVEECSKRCDRLLYLLSARGCGTWESFRKVCDTLNLDNPKSILRRLKLLGHLESSNDGKRWSVAPPALVEIKSDSESPEFILCGQRSEKLLKQLHQYGEVISKPQPQGNAPACIRVKTKKIDQITQELDLLNPGEVSRQLIERLSDISDWQKSLTPLPGIVVPLYQWKRFDREINDFIECILPNETGMYQIWHSEQTGIAPRTLFYEEDTQTWRQGDWYGLRFLALYHNNSHSIVRYDTMMDCLAIPWNQRSPEIYERALVLASGFLPTYYKNQESGWLIYENIGKDLVQKLVEKLHLTCEED
;
A
#
# COMPACT_ATOMS: atom_id res chain seq x y z
N MET A 1 7.71 36.45 -7.93
CA MET A 1 6.56 35.53 -7.91
C MET A 1 5.67 35.95 -6.75
N ALA A 2 4.36 36.06 -6.95
CA ALA A 2 3.44 36.42 -5.87
C ALA A 2 3.49 35.35 -4.77
N GLN A 3 3.55 35.78 -3.50
CA GLN A 3 3.63 34.87 -2.37
C GLN A 3 2.24 34.30 -2.08
N VAL A 4 2.03 33.01 -2.33
CA VAL A 4 0.75 32.34 -2.03
C VAL A 4 0.51 32.39 -0.52
N GLN A 5 -0.66 32.90 -0.12
CA GLN A 5 -1.06 33.03 1.28
C GLN A 5 -2.16 32.03 1.61
N ARG A 6 -2.02 31.36 2.76
CA ARG A 6 -3.03 30.44 3.28
C ARG A 6 -3.91 31.14 4.31
N TRP A 7 -5.20 31.14 4.06
CA TRP A 7 -6.24 31.63 4.98
C TRP A 7 -7.38 30.63 5.04
N TYR A 8 -8.39 30.88 5.86
CA TYR A 8 -9.45 29.92 6.16
C TYR A 8 -10.82 30.55 5.97
N LEU A 9 -11.69 29.88 5.22
CA LEU A 9 -13.11 30.18 5.17
C LEU A 9 -13.85 29.45 6.29
N GLY A 10 -14.48 30.20 7.20
CA GLY A 10 -15.20 29.64 8.35
C GLY A 10 -16.70 29.51 8.12
N TYR A 11 -17.26 28.34 8.45
CA TYR A 11 -18.68 28.02 8.35
C TYR A 11 -19.19 27.27 9.58
N SER A 12 -20.51 27.21 9.75
CA SER A 12 -21.18 26.39 10.75
C SER A 12 -22.12 25.39 10.11
N TYR A 13 -22.15 24.17 10.62
CA TYR A 13 -23.02 23.11 10.13
C TYR A 13 -23.56 22.26 11.26
N ARG A 14 -24.78 21.73 11.08
CA ARG A 14 -25.43 20.80 12.02
C ARG A 14 -25.63 19.47 11.32
N GLY A 15 -24.92 18.44 11.78
CA GLY A 15 -24.99 17.12 11.16
C GLY A 15 -23.91 16.17 11.66
N LYS A 16 -23.49 15.24 10.79
CA LYS A 16 -22.34 14.36 11.04
C LYS A 16 -21.09 14.98 10.41
N PRO A 17 -20.04 15.27 11.19
CA PRO A 17 -18.80 15.84 10.65
C PRO A 17 -18.12 14.98 9.58
N GLN A 18 -18.16 13.64 9.74
CA GLN A 18 -17.54 12.69 8.82
C GLN A 18 -18.19 12.73 7.43
N ASP A 19 -19.51 12.61 7.34
CA ASP A 19 -20.25 12.69 6.07
C ASP A 19 -19.99 14.01 5.32
N MET A 20 -19.81 15.11 6.06
CA MET A 20 -19.47 16.42 5.51
C MET A 20 -18.04 16.44 4.94
N ILE A 21 -17.06 15.95 5.71
CA ILE A 21 -15.67 15.86 5.26
C ILE A 21 -15.55 14.98 4.02
N GLU A 22 -16.20 13.83 4.00
CA GLU A 22 -16.16 12.91 2.85
C GLU A 22 -16.69 13.57 1.58
N LYS A 23 -17.82 14.28 1.68
CA LYS A 23 -18.42 14.97 0.53
C LYS A 23 -17.60 16.16 0.06
N ILE A 24 -17.07 16.98 0.98
CA ILE A 24 -16.16 18.08 0.63
C ILE A 24 -14.90 17.51 -0.05
N SER A 25 -14.31 16.46 0.51
CA SER A 25 -13.11 15.81 -0.03
C SER A 25 -13.35 15.24 -1.44
N ARG A 26 -14.50 14.60 -1.65
CA ARG A 26 -14.88 14.06 -2.96
C ARG A 26 -15.02 15.16 -4.01
N GLU A 27 -15.71 16.26 -3.69
CA GLU A 27 -15.88 17.37 -4.63
C GLU A 27 -14.55 18.07 -4.96
N VAL A 28 -13.66 18.21 -3.96
CA VAL A 28 -12.31 18.75 -4.19
C VAL A 28 -11.49 17.85 -5.12
N GLN A 29 -11.62 16.53 -5.00
CA GLN A 29 -10.94 15.57 -5.87
C GLN A 29 -11.55 15.53 -7.27
N GLU A 30 -12.87 15.43 -7.40
CA GLU A 30 -13.58 15.37 -8.69
C GLU A 30 -13.34 16.62 -9.55
N GLN A 31 -13.15 17.77 -8.92
CA GLN A 31 -12.93 19.06 -9.60
C GLN A 31 -11.47 19.53 -9.57
N ASN A 32 -10.52 18.68 -9.14
CA ASN A 32 -9.09 18.98 -9.07
C ASN A 32 -8.74 20.28 -8.32
N LEU A 33 -9.48 20.59 -7.24
CA LEU A 33 -9.32 21.83 -6.46
C LEU A 33 -8.26 21.73 -5.35
N SER A 34 -7.55 20.60 -5.25
CA SER A 34 -6.61 20.30 -4.16
C SER A 34 -5.47 21.30 -4.02
N LYS A 35 -5.07 21.96 -5.13
CA LYS A 35 -4.08 23.04 -5.15
C LYS A 35 -4.54 24.29 -4.41
N PHE A 36 -5.86 24.54 -4.38
CA PHE A 36 -6.44 25.76 -3.82
C PHE A 36 -7.11 25.51 -2.47
N LEU A 37 -7.48 24.26 -2.18
CA LEU A 37 -8.15 23.84 -0.96
C LEU A 37 -7.47 22.58 -0.38
N PRO A 38 -6.39 22.77 0.38
CA PRO A 38 -5.59 21.64 0.86
C PRO A 38 -6.15 20.97 2.12
N ILE A 39 -6.90 21.70 2.96
CA ILE A 39 -7.21 21.26 4.34
C ILE A 39 -8.63 21.66 4.74
N VAL A 40 -9.29 20.76 5.50
CA VAL A 40 -10.49 21.07 6.28
C VAL A 40 -10.19 20.86 7.77
N ARG A 41 -10.58 21.83 8.61
CA ARG A 41 -10.46 21.79 10.07
C ARG A 41 -11.83 21.81 10.72
N LEU A 42 -12.01 21.02 11.76
CA LEU A 42 -13.23 20.98 12.56
C LEU A 42 -13.02 21.62 13.92
N GLU A 43 -14.09 22.14 14.52
CA GLU A 43 -14.14 22.54 15.93
C GLU A 43 -13.76 21.38 16.87
N LYS A 44 -13.02 21.70 17.95
CA LYS A 44 -12.65 20.73 18.99
C LYS A 44 -13.90 20.11 19.62
N GLY A 45 -13.96 18.79 19.61
CA GLY A 45 -15.07 18.06 20.24
C GLY A 45 -16.37 18.10 19.44
N ALA A 46 -16.32 18.37 18.13
CA ALA A 46 -17.50 18.30 17.25
C ALA A 46 -18.23 16.95 17.39
N LYS A 47 -19.49 16.97 17.81
CA LYS A 47 -20.33 15.77 18.02
C LYS A 47 -21.38 15.63 16.92
N PRO A 48 -21.77 14.39 16.56
CA PRO A 48 -22.89 14.16 15.66
C PRO A 48 -24.18 14.83 16.16
N ARG A 49 -24.96 15.43 15.26
CA ARG A 49 -26.28 16.06 15.49
C ARG A 49 -26.26 17.39 16.26
N GLN A 50 -25.09 17.86 16.70
CA GLN A 50 -24.89 19.21 17.22
C GLN A 50 -24.40 20.14 16.12
N SER A 51 -24.62 21.45 16.30
CA SER A 51 -23.99 22.46 15.44
C SER A 51 -22.52 22.56 15.80
N PHE A 52 -21.66 22.62 14.81
CA PHE A 52 -20.22 22.79 14.97
C PHE A 52 -19.66 23.72 13.90
N TYR A 53 -18.51 24.33 14.20
CA TYR A 53 -17.77 25.13 13.23
C TYR A 53 -16.78 24.28 12.45
N PHE A 54 -16.59 24.63 11.18
CA PHE A 54 -15.54 24.08 10.34
C PHE A 54 -14.91 25.16 9.49
N PHE A 55 -13.65 24.93 9.14
CA PHE A 55 -12.82 25.91 8.45
C PHE A 55 -12.12 25.23 7.28
N VAL A 56 -12.23 25.84 6.12
CA VAL A 56 -11.66 25.34 4.87
C VAL A 56 -10.46 26.20 4.52
N ALA A 57 -9.27 25.61 4.41
CA ALA A 57 -8.07 26.34 4.02
C ALA A 57 -8.17 26.72 2.54
N ILE A 58 -7.86 27.98 2.21
CA ILE A 58 -7.79 28.51 0.86
C ILE A 58 -6.38 29.05 0.64
N GLU A 59 -5.79 28.67 -0.48
CA GLU A 59 -4.50 29.19 -0.95
C GLU A 59 -4.72 30.13 -2.13
N SER A 60 -4.38 31.40 -1.95
CA SER A 60 -4.53 32.42 -2.98
C SER A 60 -3.52 33.56 -2.79
N ASP A 61 -3.42 34.46 -3.77
CA ASP A 61 -2.46 35.56 -3.74
C ASP A 61 -2.77 36.59 -2.64
N ASN A 62 -4.04 36.71 -2.23
CA ASN A 62 -4.50 37.66 -1.22
C ASN A 62 -5.49 37.01 -0.26
N ILE A 63 -5.31 37.25 1.05
CA ILE A 63 -6.28 36.83 2.08
C ILE A 63 -7.67 37.37 1.74
N GLY A 64 -8.67 36.49 1.81
CA GLY A 64 -10.07 36.82 1.54
C GLY A 64 -10.47 36.72 0.07
N THR A 65 -9.51 36.54 -0.85
CA THR A 65 -9.80 36.37 -2.28
C THR A 65 -9.93 34.88 -2.60
N ILE A 66 -11.11 34.45 -3.02
CA ILE A 66 -11.36 33.06 -3.41
C ILE A 66 -10.84 32.85 -4.85
N PRO A 67 -10.00 31.85 -5.11
CA PRO A 67 -9.56 31.51 -6.46
C PRO A 67 -10.74 31.25 -7.40
N GLN A 68 -10.61 31.69 -8.66
CA GLN A 68 -11.67 31.58 -9.66
C GLN A 68 -12.09 30.11 -9.89
N GLU A 69 -11.15 29.17 -9.77
CA GLU A 69 -11.37 27.73 -9.87
C GLU A 69 -12.34 27.24 -8.79
N ILE A 70 -12.26 27.78 -7.58
CA ILE A 70 -13.17 27.46 -6.49
C ILE A 70 -14.52 28.18 -6.68
N GLU A 71 -14.54 29.43 -7.15
CA GLU A 71 -15.80 30.14 -7.42
C GLU A 71 -16.61 29.51 -8.56
N ALA A 72 -15.93 29.02 -9.59
CA ALA A 72 -16.54 28.32 -10.72
C ALA A 72 -17.00 26.89 -10.36
N SER A 73 -16.50 26.33 -9.26
CA SER A 73 -16.79 24.97 -8.82
C SER A 73 -18.20 24.80 -8.21
N GLN A 74 -18.67 23.56 -8.12
CA GLN A 74 -19.88 23.23 -7.32
C GLN A 74 -19.60 23.18 -5.81
N LEU A 75 -18.35 23.35 -5.38
CA LEU A 75 -17.96 23.13 -3.99
C LEU A 75 -18.67 24.07 -3.03
N LEU A 76 -18.58 25.39 -3.25
CA LEU A 76 -19.21 26.39 -2.38
C LEU A 76 -20.75 26.39 -2.46
N ARG A 77 -21.32 25.63 -3.41
CA ARG A 77 -22.77 25.42 -3.55
C ARG A 77 -23.29 24.27 -2.69
N LEU A 78 -22.40 23.46 -2.11
CA LEU A 78 -22.79 22.41 -1.18
C LEU A 78 -23.56 23.00 0.01
N PRO A 79 -24.53 22.26 0.57
CA PRO A 79 -25.38 22.75 1.67
C PRO A 79 -24.60 23.14 2.94
N TYR A 80 -23.35 22.68 3.06
CA TYR A 80 -22.47 22.93 4.20
C TYR A 80 -21.97 24.39 4.27
N PHE A 81 -21.89 25.07 3.13
CA PHE A 81 -21.32 26.42 3.01
C PHE A 81 -22.36 27.55 3.16
N LYS A 82 -23.59 27.21 3.54
CA LYS A 82 -24.69 28.19 3.62
C LYS A 82 -24.59 29.15 4.81
N ASN A 83 -23.99 28.70 5.92
CA ASN A 83 -23.96 29.47 7.17
C ASN A 83 -22.52 29.87 7.51
N PRO A 84 -22.11 31.12 7.26
CA PRO A 84 -20.76 31.58 7.64
C PRO A 84 -20.59 31.54 9.16
N ALA A 85 -19.36 31.28 9.63
CA ALA A 85 -19.04 31.20 11.05
C ALA A 85 -19.26 32.55 11.76
N VAL A 86 -18.99 33.67 11.09
CA VAL A 86 -19.24 35.04 11.57
C VAL A 86 -19.92 35.85 10.47
N ARG A 87 -21.00 36.58 10.82
CA ARG A 87 -21.70 37.43 9.85
C ARG A 87 -20.79 38.59 9.41
N GLY A 88 -20.61 38.74 8.11
CA GLY A 88 -19.80 39.83 7.52
C GLY A 88 -18.29 39.57 7.50
N ASN A 89 -17.80 38.47 8.07
CA ASN A 89 -16.40 38.07 7.95
C ASN A 89 -16.27 36.54 7.86
N SER A 90 -15.91 36.04 6.69
CA SER A 90 -15.67 34.62 6.45
C SER A 90 -14.19 34.25 6.42
N ALA A 91 -13.27 35.23 6.38
CA ALA A 91 -11.84 35.01 6.19
C ALA A 91 -11.08 35.06 7.53
N PHE A 92 -10.41 33.95 7.85
CA PHE A 92 -9.66 33.80 9.09
C PHE A 92 -8.21 33.41 8.80
N THR A 93 -7.30 33.87 9.65
CA THR A 93 -5.93 33.37 9.71
C THR A 93 -5.84 32.18 10.66
N TYR A 94 -4.81 31.34 10.51
CA TYR A 94 -4.61 30.21 11.43
C TYR A 94 -4.54 30.65 12.90
N LYS A 95 -3.85 31.77 13.17
CA LYS A 95 -3.71 32.33 14.53
C LYS A 95 -5.06 32.62 15.20
N GLN A 96 -6.08 32.98 14.42
CA GLN A 96 -7.43 33.26 14.93
C GLN A 96 -8.22 31.99 15.27
N ILE A 97 -8.01 30.90 14.52
CA ILE A 97 -8.81 29.68 14.68
C ILE A 97 -8.14 28.59 15.50
N LYS A 98 -6.81 28.66 15.73
CA LYS A 98 -6.00 27.60 16.37
C LYS A 98 -6.55 27.09 17.71
N ASN A 99 -7.19 27.96 18.50
CA ASN A 99 -7.73 27.58 19.80
C ASN A 99 -9.07 26.83 19.69
N MET A 100 -9.82 27.06 18.60
CA MET A 100 -11.16 26.53 18.35
C MET A 100 -11.16 25.18 17.62
N VAL A 101 -10.13 24.91 16.83
CA VAL A 101 -10.10 23.74 15.92
C VAL A 101 -9.28 22.55 16.46
N GLY A 102 -9.81 21.34 16.27
CA GLY A 102 -9.22 20.06 16.66
C GLY A 102 -8.39 19.42 15.55
N GLY A 103 -8.36 18.08 15.54
CA GLY A 103 -7.53 17.27 14.65
C GLY A 103 -7.59 17.70 13.18
N VAL A 104 -6.45 17.59 12.49
CA VAL A 104 -6.31 17.87 11.06
C VAL A 104 -6.70 16.62 10.29
N HIS A 105 -7.71 16.75 9.42
CA HIS A 105 -8.01 15.70 8.45
C HIS A 105 -7.24 16.01 7.18
N ASP A 106 -6.06 15.41 7.10
CA ASP A 106 -5.24 15.44 5.90
C ASP A 106 -5.70 14.32 4.95
N VAL A 107 -5.76 14.63 3.66
CA VAL A 107 -6.49 13.84 2.66
C VAL A 107 -5.66 12.66 2.15
N PHE A 108 -4.41 12.45 2.59
CA PHE A 108 -3.52 11.45 1.97
C PHE A 108 -2.54 10.83 2.97
N ASP A 109 -2.83 9.68 3.60
CA ASP A 109 -1.83 9.08 4.50
C ASP A 109 -1.69 7.56 4.33
N TYR A 110 -0.70 7.15 3.52
CA TYR A 110 -0.41 5.75 3.16
C TYR A 110 1.04 5.29 3.40
N THR A 111 1.91 6.10 4.00
CA THR A 111 3.37 6.00 3.79
C THR A 111 4.21 5.50 4.98
N ASN A 112 3.61 4.92 6.01
CA ASN A 112 4.35 4.49 7.21
C ASN A 112 5.01 3.12 7.04
N PRO A 113 6.17 2.88 7.69
CA PRO A 113 6.84 1.59 7.68
C PRO A 113 5.92 0.47 8.19
N ILE A 114 6.04 -0.69 7.56
CA ILE A 114 5.34 -1.91 7.94
C ILE A 114 6.36 -2.82 8.65
N PRO A 115 6.33 -2.93 9.99
CA PRO A 115 7.24 -3.82 10.69
C PRO A 115 6.86 -5.30 10.44
N TYR A 116 7.85 -6.12 10.10
CA TYR A 116 7.73 -7.58 10.11
C TYR A 116 8.35 -8.13 11.40
N GLN A 117 7.65 -9.06 12.06
CA GLN A 117 8.24 -9.82 13.16
C GLN A 117 9.22 -10.85 12.60
N VAL A 118 10.48 -10.73 12.99
CA VAL A 118 11.55 -11.66 12.64
C VAL A 118 11.55 -12.81 13.65
N GLN A 119 11.41 -14.05 13.17
CA GLN A 119 11.62 -15.25 14.00
C GLN A 119 13.11 -15.56 14.16
N LYS A 120 13.47 -16.33 15.20
CA LYS A 120 14.85 -16.60 15.61
C LYS A 120 15.67 -17.30 14.52
N PRO A 121 16.96 -16.95 14.35
CA PRO A 121 17.78 -17.32 13.19
C PRO A 121 18.26 -18.78 13.20
N VAL A 122 18.52 -19.31 11.99
CA VAL A 122 19.33 -20.51 11.73
C VAL A 122 20.54 -20.05 10.89
N ILE A 123 21.74 -20.46 11.27
CA ILE A 123 23.02 -19.92 10.77
C ILE A 123 23.55 -20.79 9.62
N LYS A 124 23.69 -20.27 8.38
CA LYS A 124 24.52 -20.82 7.26
C LYS A 124 24.92 -19.75 6.22
N ASP A 125 25.94 -20.06 5.41
CA ASP A 125 26.65 -19.14 4.50
C ASP A 125 25.99 -18.94 3.12
N SER A 126 25.29 -19.95 2.57
CA SER A 126 24.48 -19.79 1.35
C SER A 126 23.00 -19.50 1.67
N PRO A 127 22.29 -18.63 0.91
CA PRO A 127 20.85 -18.47 1.04
C PRO A 127 20.06 -19.74 0.66
N PHE A 128 20.69 -20.72 -0.02
CA PHE A 128 20.07 -21.96 -0.46
C PHE A 128 20.56 -23.23 0.28
N ASP A 129 21.34 -23.10 1.35
CA ASP A 129 21.82 -24.27 2.13
C ASP A 129 20.71 -24.88 3.03
N TRP A 130 19.73 -25.55 2.41
CA TRP A 130 18.50 -26.01 3.08
C TRP A 130 18.59 -27.33 3.86
N THR A 131 19.79 -27.89 4.09
CA THR A 131 19.99 -29.24 4.67
C THR A 131 19.39 -29.48 6.09
N GLY A 132 18.66 -28.53 6.68
CA GLY A 132 17.93 -28.72 7.94
C GLY A 132 16.51 -28.09 8.03
N LEU A 133 15.97 -27.49 6.95
CA LEU A 133 14.67 -26.78 7.00
C LEU A 133 13.53 -27.50 6.25
N LEU A 134 13.85 -28.46 5.38
CA LEU A 134 12.87 -29.17 4.54
C LEU A 134 11.97 -30.18 5.30
N THR A 135 12.06 -30.28 6.64
CA THR A 135 11.31 -31.27 7.44
C THR A 135 10.63 -30.72 8.68
N SER A 136 10.38 -29.42 8.77
CA SER A 136 9.55 -28.88 9.86
C SER A 136 8.10 -28.80 9.40
N GLN A 137 7.26 -29.70 9.93
CA GLN A 137 5.81 -29.52 9.87
C GLN A 137 5.48 -28.11 10.38
N PRO A 138 4.48 -27.41 9.79
CA PRO A 138 4.08 -26.10 10.27
C PRO A 138 3.81 -26.21 11.77
N SER A 139 4.48 -25.36 12.56
CA SER A 139 4.23 -25.37 13.99
C SER A 139 2.74 -25.09 14.25
N SER A 140 2.20 -25.62 15.35
CA SER A 140 0.80 -25.39 15.72
C SER A 140 0.40 -23.90 15.72
N GLN A 141 1.37 -23.02 16.01
CA GLN A 141 1.23 -21.57 15.96
C GLN A 141 1.05 -21.02 14.53
N VAL A 142 1.79 -21.55 13.54
CA VAL A 142 1.66 -21.14 12.12
C VAL A 142 0.27 -21.49 11.59
N GLU A 143 -0.23 -22.68 11.92
CA GLU A 143 -1.58 -23.08 11.52
C GLU A 143 -2.67 -22.21 12.16
N GLU A 144 -2.52 -21.87 13.44
CA GLU A 144 -3.49 -21.04 14.14
C GLU A 144 -3.55 -19.62 13.54
N CYS A 145 -2.40 -19.01 13.29
CA CYS A 145 -2.31 -17.71 12.63
C CYS A 145 -2.91 -17.76 11.21
N SER A 146 -2.63 -18.82 10.45
CA SER A 146 -3.20 -19.01 9.10
C SER A 146 -4.73 -19.06 9.16
N LYS A 147 -5.29 -19.82 10.11
CA LYS A 147 -6.75 -19.92 10.30
C LYS A 147 -7.40 -18.57 10.63
N ARG A 148 -6.74 -17.71 11.42
CA ARG A 148 -7.24 -16.35 11.68
C ARG A 148 -7.21 -15.49 10.42
N CYS A 149 -6.19 -15.64 9.59
CA CYS A 149 -6.10 -14.94 8.31
C CYS A 149 -7.13 -15.45 7.29
N ASP A 150 -7.41 -16.75 7.24
CA ASP A 150 -8.50 -17.30 6.40
C ASP A 150 -9.87 -16.73 6.82
N ARG A 151 -10.14 -16.65 8.13
CA ARG A 151 -11.35 -16.01 8.66
C ARG A 151 -11.43 -14.54 8.26
N LEU A 152 -10.32 -13.80 8.33
CA LEU A 152 -10.26 -12.43 7.82
C LEU A 152 -10.67 -12.38 6.35
N LEU A 153 -10.07 -13.22 5.51
CA LEU A 153 -10.38 -13.25 4.07
C LEU A 153 -11.86 -13.58 3.81
N TYR A 154 -12.46 -14.51 4.55
CA TYR A 154 -13.90 -14.80 4.44
C TYR A 154 -14.78 -13.60 4.80
N LEU A 155 -14.47 -12.91 5.90
CA LEU A 155 -15.21 -11.71 6.31
C LEU A 155 -15.09 -10.58 5.29
N LEU A 156 -13.88 -10.35 4.77
CA LEU A 156 -13.65 -9.34 3.74
C LEU A 156 -14.37 -9.74 2.44
N SER A 157 -14.31 -11.01 2.06
CA SER A 157 -14.98 -11.57 0.87
C SER A 157 -16.49 -11.42 0.93
N ALA A 158 -17.10 -11.60 2.10
CA ALA A 158 -18.54 -11.38 2.30
C ALA A 158 -18.91 -9.89 2.20
N ARG A 159 -17.99 -8.99 2.57
CA ARG A 159 -18.22 -7.55 2.56
C ARG A 159 -17.93 -6.90 1.19
N GLY A 160 -17.00 -7.46 0.42
CA GLY A 160 -16.63 -7.01 -0.93
C GLY A 160 -15.74 -5.76 -0.95
N CYS A 161 -16.05 -4.73 -0.17
CA CYS A 161 -15.24 -3.51 -0.09
C CYS A 161 -15.41 -2.74 1.24
N GLY A 162 -14.55 -1.77 1.50
CA GLY A 162 -14.65 -0.93 2.69
C GLY A 162 -13.63 0.20 2.76
N THR A 163 -13.61 0.92 3.87
CA THR A 163 -12.58 1.91 4.20
C THR A 163 -11.41 1.26 4.94
N TRP A 164 -10.27 1.94 4.99
CA TRP A 164 -9.12 1.55 5.80
C TRP A 164 -9.45 1.32 7.28
N GLU A 165 -10.30 2.17 7.88
CA GLU A 165 -10.75 2.03 9.27
C GLU A 165 -11.59 0.76 9.45
N SER A 166 -12.43 0.44 8.46
CA SER A 166 -13.20 -0.80 8.49
C SER A 166 -12.30 -2.04 8.40
N PHE A 167 -11.23 -2.00 7.60
CA PHE A 167 -10.24 -3.08 7.53
C PHE A 167 -9.54 -3.27 8.88
N ARG A 168 -9.04 -2.17 9.46
CA ARG A 168 -8.37 -2.16 10.77
C ARG A 168 -9.26 -2.77 11.85
N LYS A 169 -10.52 -2.34 11.92
CA LYS A 169 -11.48 -2.85 12.91
C LYS A 169 -11.69 -4.37 12.79
N VAL A 170 -11.69 -4.93 11.58
CA VAL A 170 -11.81 -6.38 11.39
C VAL A 170 -10.53 -7.09 11.84
N CYS A 171 -9.34 -6.55 11.53
CA CYS A 171 -8.07 -7.07 12.06
C CYS A 171 -8.05 -7.06 13.60
N ASP A 172 -8.46 -5.96 14.22
CA ASP A 172 -8.52 -5.82 15.68
C ASP A 172 -9.49 -6.86 16.29
N THR A 173 -10.65 -7.08 15.66
CA THR A 173 -11.64 -8.08 16.11
C THR A 173 -11.08 -9.52 16.06
N LEU A 174 -10.15 -9.78 15.14
CA LEU A 174 -9.52 -11.09 14.96
C LEU A 174 -8.17 -11.21 15.71
N ASN A 175 -7.80 -10.21 16.50
CA ASN A 175 -6.49 -10.12 17.17
C ASN A 175 -5.33 -10.32 16.18
N LEU A 176 -5.39 -9.60 15.06
CA LEU A 176 -4.37 -9.62 14.02
C LEU A 176 -3.56 -8.31 14.07
N ASP A 177 -2.28 -8.44 14.42
CA ASP A 177 -1.37 -7.32 14.52
C ASP A 177 -0.93 -6.78 13.15
N ASN A 178 -0.52 -5.52 13.12
CA ASN A 178 0.01 -4.83 11.93
C ASN A 178 -0.91 -4.90 10.69
N PRO A 179 -2.11 -4.27 10.73
CA PRO A 179 -3.06 -4.28 9.62
C PRO A 179 -2.46 -3.86 8.26
N LYS A 180 -1.49 -2.92 8.25
CA LYS A 180 -0.83 -2.50 7.00
C LYS A 180 -0.05 -3.65 6.34
N SER A 181 0.63 -4.47 7.16
CA SER A 181 1.32 -5.68 6.70
C SER A 181 0.36 -6.70 6.14
N ILE A 182 -0.78 -6.89 6.81
CA ILE A 182 -1.82 -7.83 6.36
C ILE A 182 -2.40 -7.37 5.02
N LEU A 183 -2.77 -6.09 4.90
CA LEU A 183 -3.29 -5.53 3.65
C LEU A 183 -2.29 -5.74 2.51
N ARG A 184 -1.01 -5.41 2.72
CA ARG A 184 0.05 -5.64 1.74
C ARG A 184 0.12 -7.10 1.29
N ARG A 185 0.14 -8.06 2.23
CA ARG A 185 0.19 -9.49 1.92
C ARG A 185 -1.03 -9.96 1.13
N LEU A 186 -2.23 -9.46 1.47
CA LEU A 186 -3.45 -9.77 0.72
C LEU A 186 -3.44 -9.19 -0.70
N LYS A 187 -2.82 -8.02 -0.90
CA LYS A 187 -2.59 -7.46 -2.24
C LYS A 187 -1.59 -8.27 -3.05
N LEU A 188 -0.47 -8.67 -2.46
CA LEU A 188 0.54 -9.53 -3.10
C LEU A 188 -0.05 -10.87 -3.52
N LEU A 189 -0.90 -11.48 -2.70
CA LEU A 189 -1.61 -12.73 -2.99
C LEU A 189 -2.79 -12.57 -3.97
N GLY A 190 -3.07 -11.34 -4.44
CA GLY A 190 -4.15 -11.07 -5.38
C GLY A 190 -5.55 -11.21 -4.78
N HIS A 191 -5.71 -11.10 -3.46
CA HIS A 191 -7.02 -11.14 -2.79
C HIS A 191 -7.68 -9.77 -2.71
N LEU A 192 -6.89 -8.72 -2.54
CA LEU A 192 -7.37 -7.35 -2.35
C LEU A 192 -6.68 -6.36 -3.28
N GLU A 193 -7.36 -5.25 -3.51
CA GLU A 193 -6.79 -4.02 -4.04
C GLU A 193 -7.07 -2.86 -3.07
N SER A 194 -6.28 -1.79 -3.18
CA SER A 194 -6.51 -0.53 -2.48
C SER A 194 -6.72 0.60 -3.47
N SER A 195 -7.50 1.62 -3.11
CA SER A 195 -7.58 2.86 -3.91
C SER A 195 -6.20 3.54 -4.02
N ASN A 196 -6.05 4.46 -4.96
CA ASN A 196 -4.77 5.19 -5.15
C ASN A 196 -4.40 6.04 -3.92
N ASP A 197 -5.39 6.64 -3.26
CA ASP A 197 -5.20 7.31 -1.96
C ASP A 197 -5.16 6.33 -0.77
N GLY A 198 -5.40 5.05 -1.08
CA GLY A 198 -5.51 3.91 -0.21
C GLY A 198 -6.62 3.98 0.87
N LYS A 199 -7.44 5.01 0.91
CA LYS A 199 -8.50 5.10 1.93
C LYS A 199 -9.51 3.96 1.84
N ARG A 200 -9.59 3.28 0.71
CA ARG A 200 -10.52 2.19 0.44
C ARG A 200 -9.80 0.93 0.02
N TRP A 201 -10.43 -0.20 0.31
CA TRP A 201 -10.04 -1.51 -0.17
C TRP A 201 -11.21 -2.19 -0.85
N SER A 202 -10.91 -3.08 -1.78
CA SER A 202 -11.87 -3.96 -2.45
C SER A 202 -11.29 -5.35 -2.60
N VAL A 203 -12.14 -6.36 -2.46
CA VAL A 203 -11.81 -7.76 -2.76
C VAL A 203 -11.81 -7.94 -4.26
N ALA A 204 -10.77 -8.58 -4.79
CA ALA A 204 -10.72 -8.95 -6.19
C ALA A 204 -11.73 -10.08 -6.46
N PRO A 205 -12.35 -10.13 -7.65
CA PRO A 205 -13.19 -11.27 -8.04
C PRO A 205 -12.42 -12.60 -7.91
N PRO A 206 -13.11 -13.70 -7.60
CA PRO A 206 -12.45 -14.99 -7.45
C PRO A 206 -11.85 -15.43 -8.79
N ALA A 207 -10.58 -15.85 -8.76
CA ALA A 207 -9.83 -16.20 -9.97
C ALA A 207 -8.95 -17.44 -9.73
N LEU A 208 -8.89 -18.32 -10.73
CA LEU A 208 -7.92 -19.41 -10.80
C LEU A 208 -6.76 -18.96 -11.67
N VAL A 209 -5.65 -18.63 -11.03
CA VAL A 209 -4.42 -18.19 -11.69
C VAL A 209 -3.56 -19.42 -11.96
N GLU A 210 -3.14 -19.60 -13.20
CA GLU A 210 -2.27 -20.70 -13.60
C GLU A 210 -0.86 -20.50 -13.04
N ILE A 211 -0.28 -21.57 -12.51
CA ILE A 211 1.11 -21.61 -12.05
C ILE A 211 1.88 -22.69 -12.79
N LYS A 212 3.19 -22.48 -12.96
CA LYS A 212 4.08 -23.50 -13.53
C LYS A 212 3.96 -24.79 -12.72
N SER A 213 3.69 -25.91 -13.40
CA SER A 213 3.59 -27.23 -12.83
C SER A 213 4.16 -28.25 -13.81
N ASP A 214 5.05 -29.12 -13.33
CA ASP A 214 5.64 -30.20 -14.15
C ASP A 214 4.73 -31.43 -14.25
N SER A 215 3.50 -31.34 -13.74
CA SER A 215 2.56 -32.45 -13.71
C SER A 215 1.65 -32.48 -14.94
N GLU A 216 1.17 -33.67 -15.33
CA GLU A 216 0.24 -33.84 -16.45
C GLU A 216 -1.11 -33.12 -16.25
N SER A 217 -1.43 -32.71 -15.02
CA SER A 217 -2.61 -31.93 -14.68
C SER A 217 -2.20 -30.48 -14.41
N PRO A 218 -2.80 -29.49 -15.11
CA PRO A 218 -2.46 -28.10 -14.82
C PRO A 218 -2.87 -27.73 -13.40
N GLU A 219 -2.05 -26.88 -12.78
CA GLU A 219 -2.20 -26.46 -11.40
C GLU A 219 -2.50 -24.96 -11.35
N PHE A 220 -3.45 -24.60 -10.51
CA PHE A 220 -3.94 -23.24 -10.34
C PHE A 220 -3.89 -22.84 -8.87
N ILE A 221 -3.78 -21.55 -8.60
CA ILE A 221 -3.99 -20.97 -7.28
C ILE A 221 -5.28 -20.15 -7.27
N LEU A 222 -6.05 -20.24 -6.17
CA LEU A 222 -7.26 -19.44 -5.99
C LEU A 222 -6.92 -18.08 -5.37
N CYS A 223 -7.03 -17.03 -6.18
CA CYS A 223 -6.91 -15.63 -5.81
C CYS A 223 -8.30 -14.98 -5.63
N GLY A 224 -8.32 -13.74 -5.11
CA GLY A 224 -9.54 -12.97 -4.96
C GLY A 224 -10.45 -13.44 -3.83
N GLN A 225 -11.76 -13.26 -4.05
CA GLN A 225 -12.82 -13.60 -3.11
C GLN A 225 -12.82 -15.09 -2.76
N ARG A 226 -13.07 -15.41 -1.48
CA ARG A 226 -13.11 -16.79 -1.01
C ARG A 226 -14.30 -17.03 -0.10
N SER A 227 -14.91 -18.21 -0.23
CA SER A 227 -15.94 -18.70 0.69
C SER A 227 -15.84 -20.21 0.87
N GLU A 228 -16.32 -20.73 2.00
CA GLU A 228 -16.37 -22.18 2.22
C GLU A 228 -17.23 -22.90 1.17
N LYS A 229 -18.31 -22.25 0.70
CA LYS A 229 -19.17 -22.79 -0.35
C LYS A 229 -18.36 -22.99 -1.64
N LEU A 230 -17.61 -21.96 -2.07
CA LEU A 230 -16.75 -22.03 -3.25
C LEU A 230 -15.72 -23.15 -3.12
N LEU A 231 -15.04 -23.24 -1.98
CA LEU A 231 -14.04 -24.30 -1.76
C LEU A 231 -14.66 -25.70 -1.84
N LYS A 232 -15.85 -25.92 -1.24
CA LYS A 232 -16.57 -27.21 -1.34
C LYS A 232 -16.97 -27.54 -2.78
N GLN A 233 -17.39 -26.55 -3.56
CA GLN A 233 -17.71 -26.74 -4.97
C GLN A 233 -16.46 -27.11 -5.79
N LEU A 234 -15.32 -26.46 -5.55
CA LEU A 234 -14.07 -26.76 -6.26
C LEU A 234 -13.60 -28.22 -6.08
N HIS A 235 -13.83 -28.83 -4.92
CA HIS A 235 -13.51 -30.25 -4.68
C HIS A 235 -14.26 -31.22 -5.60
N GLN A 236 -15.35 -30.78 -6.26
CA GLN A 236 -16.10 -31.60 -7.22
C GLN A 236 -15.40 -31.70 -8.58
N TYR A 237 -14.46 -30.79 -8.88
CA TYR A 237 -13.82 -30.67 -10.19
C TYR A 237 -12.34 -31.03 -10.20
N GLY A 238 -11.72 -31.25 -9.04
CA GLY A 238 -10.30 -31.58 -8.96
C GLY A 238 -9.79 -31.74 -7.53
N GLU A 239 -8.49 -31.98 -7.42
CA GLU A 239 -7.81 -32.02 -6.14
C GLU A 239 -7.59 -30.59 -5.64
N VAL A 240 -8.10 -30.28 -4.46
CA VAL A 240 -7.95 -28.97 -3.81
C VAL A 240 -7.07 -29.14 -2.57
N ILE A 241 -5.94 -28.45 -2.55
CA ILE A 241 -4.96 -28.52 -1.47
C ILE A 241 -4.85 -27.15 -0.81
N SER A 242 -5.02 -27.11 0.51
CA SER A 242 -4.78 -25.91 1.31
C SER A 242 -3.40 -26.00 1.95
N LYS A 243 -2.49 -25.09 1.57
CA LYS A 243 -1.15 -24.99 2.15
C LYS A 243 -1.00 -23.68 2.93
N PRO A 244 -0.59 -23.70 4.21
CA PRO A 244 -0.33 -22.48 4.95
C PRO A 244 0.81 -21.70 4.31
N GLN A 245 0.78 -20.38 4.44
CA GLN A 245 1.89 -19.52 4.05
C GLN A 245 3.11 -19.79 4.94
N PRO A 246 4.37 -19.58 4.49
CA PRO A 246 5.56 -19.98 5.24
C PRO A 246 5.62 -19.46 6.68
N GLN A 247 5.08 -18.25 6.92
CA GLN A 247 5.04 -17.61 8.24
C GLN A 247 3.65 -17.66 8.91
N GLY A 248 2.67 -18.32 8.31
CA GLY A 248 1.29 -18.42 8.80
C GLY A 248 0.55 -17.09 8.91
N ASN A 249 1.10 -16.02 8.32
CA ASN A 249 0.71 -14.64 8.60
C ASN A 249 -0.13 -14.01 7.47
N ALA A 250 -0.72 -14.87 6.64
CA ALA A 250 -1.67 -14.58 5.58
C ALA A 250 -2.54 -15.83 5.32
N PRO A 251 -3.67 -15.71 4.57
CA PRO A 251 -4.54 -16.83 4.27
C PRO A 251 -3.79 -17.97 3.56
N ALA A 252 -4.25 -19.20 3.74
CA ALA A 252 -3.65 -20.35 3.09
C ALA A 252 -3.68 -20.21 1.56
N CYS A 253 -2.62 -20.66 0.89
CA CYS A 253 -2.61 -20.85 -0.54
C CYS A 253 -3.51 -22.04 -0.88
N ILE A 254 -4.56 -21.81 -1.65
CA ILE A 254 -5.45 -22.86 -2.12
C ILE A 254 -5.02 -23.21 -3.54
N ARG A 255 -4.47 -24.42 -3.69
CA ARG A 255 -4.07 -25.00 -4.97
C ARG A 255 -5.17 -25.90 -5.50
N VAL A 256 -5.42 -25.82 -6.80
CA VAL A 256 -6.43 -26.61 -7.50
C VAL A 256 -5.73 -27.30 -8.66
N LYS A 257 -5.69 -28.64 -8.64
CA LYS A 257 -5.22 -29.45 -9.77
C LYS A 257 -6.41 -30.02 -10.50
N THR A 258 -6.57 -29.63 -11.77
CA THR A 258 -7.75 -30.03 -12.55
C THR A 258 -7.49 -29.88 -14.04
N LYS A 259 -8.07 -30.79 -14.84
CA LYS A 259 -8.14 -30.66 -16.31
C LYS A 259 -9.46 -30.01 -16.77
N LYS A 260 -10.36 -29.65 -15.84
CA LYS A 260 -11.73 -29.17 -16.11
C LYS A 260 -11.87 -27.66 -15.93
N ILE A 261 -10.83 -26.89 -16.25
CA ILE A 261 -10.81 -25.45 -15.98
C ILE A 261 -11.97 -24.70 -16.64
N ASP A 262 -12.32 -25.04 -17.88
CA ASP A 262 -13.42 -24.39 -18.61
C ASP A 262 -14.79 -24.65 -17.99
N GLN A 263 -15.00 -25.84 -17.41
CA GLN A 263 -16.24 -26.16 -16.70
C GLN A 263 -16.33 -25.38 -15.39
N ILE A 264 -15.21 -25.30 -14.66
CA ILE A 264 -15.13 -24.59 -13.38
C ILE A 264 -15.41 -23.09 -13.57
N THR A 265 -14.78 -22.46 -14.56
CA THR A 265 -14.93 -21.02 -14.81
C THR A 265 -16.34 -20.65 -15.19
N GLN A 266 -17.02 -21.49 -15.98
CA GLN A 266 -18.41 -21.28 -16.38
C GLN A 266 -19.41 -21.55 -15.24
N GLU A 267 -19.28 -22.66 -14.52
CA GLU A 267 -20.28 -23.07 -13.51
C GLU A 267 -20.13 -22.33 -12.18
N LEU A 268 -18.92 -21.88 -11.83
CA LEU A 268 -18.63 -21.19 -10.57
C LEU A 268 -18.37 -19.69 -10.73
N ASP A 269 -18.52 -19.14 -11.93
CA ASP A 269 -18.26 -17.73 -12.26
C ASP A 269 -16.87 -17.28 -11.80
N LEU A 270 -15.86 -18.09 -12.15
CA LEU A 270 -14.46 -17.85 -11.82
C LEU A 270 -13.71 -17.28 -13.01
N LEU A 271 -12.87 -16.28 -12.76
CA LEU A 271 -11.94 -15.79 -13.77
C LEU A 271 -10.80 -16.79 -13.96
N ASN A 272 -10.42 -17.05 -15.22
CA ASN A 272 -9.17 -17.74 -15.56
C ASN A 272 -8.30 -16.79 -16.38
N PRO A 273 -7.48 -15.94 -15.72
CA PRO A 273 -6.58 -15.03 -16.41
C PRO A 273 -5.34 -15.72 -16.99
N GLY A 274 -5.16 -17.04 -16.83
CA GLY A 274 -3.95 -17.76 -17.22
C GLY A 274 -2.75 -17.45 -16.32
N GLU A 275 -1.54 -17.48 -16.89
CA GLU A 275 -0.28 -17.22 -16.19
C GLU A 275 -0.08 -15.72 -15.88
N VAL A 276 -0.68 -15.26 -14.76
CA VAL A 276 -0.69 -13.83 -14.39
C VAL A 276 0.69 -13.30 -14.02
N SER A 277 1.55 -14.10 -13.39
CA SER A 277 2.90 -13.69 -13.01
C SER A 277 3.70 -13.19 -14.23
N ARG A 278 3.68 -13.98 -15.31
CA ARG A 278 4.31 -13.67 -16.59
C ARG A 278 3.67 -12.47 -17.28
N GLN A 279 2.33 -12.45 -17.40
CA GLN A 279 1.63 -11.34 -18.02
C GLN A 279 1.85 -10.02 -17.27
N LEU A 280 1.93 -10.07 -15.94
CA LEU A 280 2.18 -8.91 -15.11
C LEU A 280 3.58 -8.38 -15.39
N ILE A 281 4.63 -9.21 -15.24
CA ILE A 281 6.00 -8.72 -15.45
C ILE A 281 6.19 -8.17 -16.87
N GLU A 282 5.60 -8.80 -17.90
CA GLU A 282 5.66 -8.33 -19.29
C GLU A 282 5.11 -6.92 -19.47
N ARG A 283 4.01 -6.59 -18.77
CA ARG A 283 3.31 -5.30 -18.87
C ARG A 283 3.86 -4.24 -17.93
N LEU A 284 4.61 -4.62 -16.89
CA LEU A 284 5.21 -3.65 -15.98
C LEU A 284 6.27 -2.81 -16.69
N SER A 285 6.32 -1.53 -16.35
CA SER A 285 7.35 -0.61 -16.85
C SER A 285 8.74 -0.99 -16.33
N ASP A 286 9.78 -0.44 -16.94
CA ASP A 286 11.09 -0.38 -16.29
C ASP A 286 11.05 0.54 -15.05
N ILE A 287 12.13 0.53 -14.26
CA ILE A 287 12.24 1.29 -13.02
C ILE A 287 12.07 2.80 -13.23
N SER A 288 12.55 3.34 -14.35
CA SER A 288 12.52 4.77 -14.64
C SER A 288 11.10 5.24 -14.96
N ASP A 289 10.39 4.48 -15.78
CA ASP A 289 9.00 4.77 -16.13
C ASP A 289 8.03 4.46 -14.98
N TRP A 290 8.33 3.43 -14.18
CA TRP A 290 7.59 3.18 -12.94
C TRP A 290 7.74 4.34 -11.95
N GLN A 291 8.95 4.87 -11.75
CA GLN A 291 9.16 6.07 -10.92
C GLN A 291 8.31 7.26 -11.39
N LYS A 292 8.28 7.52 -12.71
CA LYS A 292 7.45 8.58 -13.29
C LYS A 292 5.96 8.37 -13.07
N SER A 293 5.51 7.11 -12.99
CA SER A 293 4.12 6.74 -12.74
C SER A 293 3.67 6.94 -11.29
N LEU A 294 4.61 7.11 -10.35
CA LEU A 294 4.28 7.38 -8.95
C LEU A 294 3.53 8.71 -8.81
N THR A 295 2.61 8.76 -7.84
CA THR A 295 1.69 9.89 -7.66
C THR A 295 2.49 11.14 -7.26
N PRO A 296 2.47 12.22 -8.06
CA PRO A 296 3.14 13.46 -7.69
C PRO A 296 2.38 14.14 -6.55
N LEU A 297 3.13 14.70 -5.59
CA LEU A 297 2.59 15.42 -4.45
C LEU A 297 2.98 16.90 -4.53
N PRO A 298 2.11 17.77 -5.09
CA PRO A 298 2.38 19.20 -5.16
C PRO A 298 2.18 19.89 -3.80
N GLY A 299 2.68 21.13 -3.68
CA GLY A 299 2.35 22.00 -2.55
C GLY A 299 3.14 21.75 -1.26
N ILE A 300 4.26 21.03 -1.34
CA ILE A 300 5.16 20.87 -0.19
C ILE A 300 6.00 22.15 -0.01
N VAL A 301 5.67 22.93 1.02
CA VAL A 301 6.41 24.13 1.40
C VAL A 301 7.52 23.75 2.38
N VAL A 302 8.73 23.61 1.87
CA VAL A 302 9.87 23.00 2.58
C VAL A 302 10.08 23.53 4.03
N PRO A 303 10.04 24.85 4.28
CA PRO A 303 10.28 25.39 5.63
C PRO A 303 9.23 25.04 6.70
N LEU A 304 8.05 24.52 6.34
CA LEU A 304 7.00 24.18 7.30
C LEU A 304 7.16 22.79 7.92
N TYR A 305 8.07 21.98 7.37
CA TYR A 305 8.26 20.58 7.77
C TYR A 305 9.63 20.38 8.40
N GLN A 306 9.70 19.32 9.21
CA GLN A 306 10.95 18.72 9.64
C GLN A 306 11.24 17.51 8.74
N TRP A 307 12.53 17.22 8.56
CA TRP A 307 13.00 16.31 7.53
C TRP A 307 13.96 15.27 8.11
N LYS A 308 13.75 14.02 7.71
CA LYS A 308 14.79 13.01 7.74
C LYS A 308 15.03 12.48 6.35
N ARG A 309 16.30 12.23 6.01
CA ARG A 309 16.71 11.55 4.79
C ARG A 309 16.97 10.08 5.11
N PHE A 310 16.56 9.19 4.22
CA PHE A 310 16.93 7.79 4.31
C PHE A 310 18.43 7.64 4.06
N ASP A 311 19.12 7.03 5.00
CA ASP A 311 20.53 6.68 4.92
C ASP A 311 20.68 5.17 4.67
N ARG A 312 21.41 4.83 3.62
CA ARG A 312 21.58 3.45 3.17
C ARG A 312 22.51 2.63 4.08
N GLU A 313 23.48 3.27 4.72
CA GLU A 313 24.53 2.58 5.50
C GLU A 313 23.93 2.04 6.80
N ILE A 314 23.08 2.84 7.44
CA ILE A 314 22.33 2.42 8.64
C ILE A 314 20.95 1.84 8.31
N ASN A 315 20.53 1.91 7.04
CA ASN A 315 19.19 1.50 6.56
C ASN A 315 18.07 2.11 7.43
N ASP A 316 18.21 3.39 7.77
CA ASP A 316 17.29 4.15 8.61
C ASP A 316 17.33 5.65 8.26
N PHE A 317 16.45 6.43 8.87
CA PHE A 317 16.28 7.85 8.63
C PHE A 317 17.16 8.71 9.55
N ILE A 318 18.02 9.55 8.95
CA ILE A 318 18.84 10.54 9.65
C ILE A 318 18.27 11.94 9.49
N GLU A 319 18.40 12.77 10.53
CA GLU A 319 17.93 14.17 10.49
C GLU A 319 18.63 14.95 9.36
N CYS A 320 17.87 15.75 8.63
CA CYS A 320 18.41 16.69 7.66
C CYS A 320 17.70 18.04 7.76
N ILE A 321 18.41 19.10 7.38
CA ILE A 321 17.87 20.47 7.47
C ILE A 321 16.94 20.76 6.29
N LEU A 322 17.36 20.36 5.08
CA LEU A 322 16.62 20.55 3.84
C LEU A 322 16.84 19.34 2.92
N PRO A 323 15.83 18.97 2.12
CA PRO A 323 15.98 18.00 1.04
C PRO A 323 16.78 18.65 -0.10
N ASN A 324 17.99 18.15 -0.34
CA ASN A 324 18.93 18.70 -1.31
C ASN A 324 19.41 17.67 -2.34
N GLU A 325 19.05 16.39 -2.18
CA GLU A 325 19.53 15.30 -3.02
C GLU A 325 18.38 14.34 -3.33
N THR A 326 18.39 13.75 -4.53
CA THR A 326 17.42 12.72 -4.92
C THR A 326 17.42 11.56 -3.92
N GLY A 327 16.25 11.19 -3.40
CA GLY A 327 16.16 10.13 -2.41
C GLY A 327 14.85 10.04 -1.66
N MET A 328 14.81 9.16 -0.67
CA MET A 328 13.64 8.92 0.18
C MET A 328 13.73 9.77 1.45
N TYR A 329 12.66 10.44 1.81
CA TYR A 329 12.59 11.33 2.97
C TYR A 329 11.35 11.04 3.82
N GLN A 330 11.51 11.23 5.13
CA GLN A 330 10.41 11.32 6.08
C GLN A 330 10.14 12.77 6.42
N ILE A 331 8.87 13.14 6.41
CA ILE A 331 8.41 14.52 6.62
C ILE A 331 7.32 14.55 7.68
N TRP A 332 7.35 15.55 8.55
CA TRP A 332 6.24 15.82 9.46
C TRP A 332 6.13 17.31 9.72
N HIS A 333 4.91 17.77 9.95
CA HIS A 333 4.63 19.20 10.07
C HIS A 333 5.13 19.69 11.43
N SER A 334 5.99 20.72 11.42
CA SER A 334 6.65 21.26 12.61
C SER A 334 5.67 21.67 13.73
N GLU A 335 4.53 22.25 13.34
CA GLU A 335 3.49 22.70 14.29
C GLU A 335 2.43 21.65 14.68
N GLN A 336 2.45 20.44 14.10
CA GLN A 336 1.39 19.43 14.33
C GLN A 336 1.95 18.21 15.05
N THR A 337 1.72 18.13 16.35
CA THR A 337 2.10 16.98 17.16
C THR A 337 1.07 15.85 17.02
N GLY A 338 1.55 14.60 16.95
CA GLY A 338 0.70 13.40 16.90
C GLY A 338 0.26 12.93 15.51
N ILE A 339 0.69 13.59 14.43
CA ILE A 339 0.52 13.09 13.06
C ILE A 339 1.71 12.21 12.73
N ALA A 340 1.45 11.04 12.14
CA ALA A 340 2.51 10.14 11.72
C ALA A 340 3.36 10.78 10.60
N PRO A 341 4.68 10.57 10.61
CA PRO A 341 5.54 11.08 9.56
C PRO A 341 5.19 10.44 8.21
N ARG A 342 5.15 11.26 7.16
CA ARG A 342 4.96 10.78 5.80
C ARG A 342 6.28 10.41 5.18
N THR A 343 6.29 9.38 4.34
CA THR A 343 7.48 8.97 3.59
C THR A 343 7.25 9.26 2.11
N LEU A 344 8.16 10.03 1.52
CA LEU A 344 8.08 10.48 0.14
C LEU A 344 9.41 10.27 -0.57
N PHE A 345 9.38 10.31 -1.89
CA PHE A 345 10.57 10.33 -2.72
C PHE A 345 10.72 11.71 -3.36
N TYR A 346 11.92 12.27 -3.25
CA TYR A 346 12.29 13.57 -3.79
C TYR A 346 13.21 13.38 -4.99
N GLU A 347 12.92 14.10 -6.07
CA GLU A 347 13.78 14.19 -7.24
C GLU A 347 14.41 15.58 -7.29
N GLU A 348 15.73 15.65 -7.18
CA GLU A 348 16.47 16.91 -7.21
C GLU A 348 16.37 17.59 -8.58
N ASP A 349 16.55 16.84 -9.67
CA ASP A 349 16.57 17.38 -11.03
C ASP A 349 15.27 18.10 -11.40
N THR A 350 14.13 17.54 -10.94
CA THR A 350 12.79 18.07 -11.25
C THR A 350 12.20 18.88 -10.10
N GLN A 351 12.83 18.86 -8.92
CA GLN A 351 12.33 19.44 -7.67
C GLN A 351 10.92 18.94 -7.33
N THR A 352 10.63 17.67 -7.63
CA THR A 352 9.30 17.07 -7.43
C THR A 352 9.29 16.06 -6.29
N TRP A 353 8.09 15.90 -5.71
CA TRP A 353 7.81 14.94 -4.66
C TRP A 353 6.87 13.87 -5.18
N ARG A 354 7.15 12.62 -4.85
CA ARG A 354 6.35 11.47 -5.25
C ARG A 354 5.98 10.61 -4.06
N GLN A 355 4.77 10.09 -4.11
CA GLN A 355 4.24 9.14 -3.15
C GLN A 355 4.23 7.73 -3.75
N GLY A 356 4.59 6.75 -2.92
CA GLY A 356 4.59 5.34 -3.29
C GLY A 356 4.58 4.45 -2.05
N ASP A 357 4.63 3.13 -2.28
CA ASP A 357 4.78 2.17 -1.19
C ASP A 357 6.20 2.26 -0.59
N TRP A 358 6.32 2.02 0.71
CA TRP A 358 7.58 2.22 1.43
C TRP A 358 8.75 1.42 0.84
N TYR A 359 8.51 0.17 0.41
CA TYR A 359 9.56 -0.67 -0.18
C TYR A 359 9.97 -0.15 -1.55
N GLY A 360 9.00 0.26 -2.37
CA GLY A 360 9.26 0.91 -3.64
C GLY A 360 10.07 2.20 -3.48
N LEU A 361 9.71 3.07 -2.54
CA LEU A 361 10.46 4.32 -2.30
C LEU A 361 11.88 4.04 -1.79
N ARG A 362 12.05 3.03 -0.93
CA ARG A 362 13.39 2.61 -0.49
C ARG A 362 14.19 2.04 -1.64
N PHE A 363 13.58 1.22 -2.49
CA PHE A 363 14.21 0.64 -3.66
C PHE A 363 14.72 1.75 -4.60
N LEU A 364 13.92 2.79 -4.86
CA LEU A 364 14.36 3.96 -5.64
C LEU A 364 15.52 4.70 -4.98
N ALA A 365 15.48 4.89 -3.66
CA ALA A 365 16.58 5.56 -2.96
C ALA A 365 17.89 4.77 -3.12
N LEU A 366 17.85 3.45 -3.03
CA LEU A 366 19.03 2.60 -3.25
C LEU A 366 19.49 2.64 -4.71
N TYR A 367 18.55 2.60 -5.67
CA TYR A 367 18.82 2.69 -7.10
C TYR A 367 19.57 3.97 -7.47
N HIS A 368 19.06 5.15 -7.05
CA HIS A 368 19.68 6.44 -7.35
C HIS A 368 21.02 6.67 -6.64
N ASN A 369 21.29 5.91 -5.57
CA ASN A 369 22.56 5.94 -4.86
C ASN A 369 23.60 4.95 -5.44
N ASN A 370 23.37 4.39 -6.63
CA ASN A 370 24.21 3.39 -7.30
C ASN A 370 24.47 2.15 -6.43
N SER A 371 23.54 1.81 -5.53
CA SER A 371 23.61 0.57 -4.78
C SER A 371 23.16 -0.57 -5.69
N HIS A 372 24.14 -1.29 -6.23
CA HIS A 372 23.88 -2.47 -7.06
C HIS A 372 23.17 -3.53 -6.22
N SER A 373 21.98 -3.92 -6.66
CA SER A 373 21.21 -4.97 -6.02
C SER A 373 21.57 -6.30 -6.67
N ILE A 374 22.20 -7.18 -5.88
CA ILE A 374 22.57 -8.52 -6.31
C ILE A 374 21.50 -9.49 -5.83
N VAL A 375 20.83 -10.14 -6.77
CA VAL A 375 19.89 -11.22 -6.52
C VAL A 375 20.55 -12.54 -6.90
N ARG A 376 20.16 -13.63 -6.24
CA ARG A 376 20.65 -14.97 -6.55
C ARG A 376 19.54 -15.85 -7.06
N TYR A 377 19.83 -16.63 -8.09
CA TYR A 377 18.87 -17.55 -8.67
C TYR A 377 19.44 -18.97 -8.71
N ASP A 378 18.72 -19.90 -8.07
CA ASP A 378 19.00 -21.32 -8.13
C ASP A 378 18.14 -21.93 -9.25
N THR A 379 18.82 -22.35 -10.32
CA THR A 379 18.18 -22.93 -11.52
C THR A 379 17.66 -24.34 -11.29
N MET A 380 18.19 -25.07 -10.31
CA MET A 380 17.77 -26.44 -10.00
C MET A 380 16.51 -26.45 -9.14
N MET A 381 16.37 -25.48 -8.24
CA MET A 381 15.25 -25.37 -7.32
C MET A 381 14.17 -24.38 -7.79
N ASP A 382 14.38 -23.70 -8.92
CA ASP A 382 13.53 -22.60 -9.41
C ASP A 382 13.29 -21.55 -8.30
N CYS A 383 14.35 -21.15 -7.60
CA CYS A 383 14.27 -20.26 -6.43
C CYS A 383 15.02 -18.96 -6.64
N LEU A 384 14.34 -17.83 -6.36
CA LEU A 384 14.93 -16.49 -6.41
C LEU A 384 15.13 -15.96 -4.98
N ALA A 385 16.35 -15.56 -4.66
CA ALA A 385 16.70 -14.90 -3.41
C ALA A 385 16.99 -13.41 -3.64
N ILE A 386 16.26 -12.54 -2.94
CA ILE A 386 16.44 -11.09 -2.97
C ILE A 386 16.86 -10.61 -1.57
N PRO A 387 17.89 -9.75 -1.44
CA PRO A 387 18.26 -9.19 -0.14
C PRO A 387 17.07 -8.49 0.51
N TRP A 388 16.83 -8.75 1.79
CA TRP A 388 15.65 -8.23 2.51
C TRP A 388 15.62 -6.69 2.57
N ASN A 389 16.79 -6.07 2.60
CA ASN A 389 17.01 -4.63 2.56
C ASN A 389 16.86 -4.05 1.14
N GLN A 390 16.67 -4.89 0.12
CA GLN A 390 16.47 -4.51 -1.28
C GLN A 390 15.19 -5.12 -1.86
N ARG A 391 14.22 -5.47 -1.00
CA ARG A 391 12.88 -5.93 -1.40
C ARG A 391 12.32 -5.03 -2.51
N SER A 392 11.88 -5.66 -3.60
CA SER A 392 11.35 -4.99 -4.78
C SER A 392 10.07 -4.20 -4.49
N PRO A 393 9.72 -3.21 -5.35
CA PRO A 393 8.45 -2.50 -5.22
C PRO A 393 7.26 -3.45 -5.30
N GLU A 394 6.14 -3.08 -4.66
CA GLU A 394 4.99 -3.95 -4.44
C GLU A 394 4.52 -4.69 -5.70
N ILE A 395 4.43 -3.98 -6.82
CA ILE A 395 3.86 -4.53 -8.05
C ILE A 395 4.78 -5.57 -8.71
N TYR A 396 6.11 -5.43 -8.55
CA TYR A 396 7.09 -6.41 -9.04
C TYR A 396 7.15 -7.61 -8.10
N GLU A 397 7.11 -7.40 -6.78
CA GLU A 397 7.02 -8.50 -5.80
C GLU A 397 5.73 -9.31 -6.02
N ARG A 398 4.63 -8.67 -6.41
CA ARG A 398 3.37 -9.36 -6.72
C ARG A 398 3.52 -10.36 -7.87
N ALA A 399 4.31 -10.06 -8.89
CA ALA A 399 4.56 -11.01 -9.99
C ALA A 399 5.24 -12.28 -9.47
N LEU A 400 6.19 -12.15 -8.54
CA LEU A 400 6.86 -13.28 -7.90
C LEU A 400 5.91 -14.08 -7.01
N VAL A 401 5.10 -13.41 -6.17
CA VAL A 401 4.15 -14.09 -5.27
C VAL A 401 3.07 -14.84 -6.05
N LEU A 402 2.57 -14.28 -7.16
CA LEU A 402 1.56 -14.93 -7.98
C LEU A 402 2.10 -16.11 -8.80
N ALA A 403 3.42 -16.24 -8.98
CA ALA A 403 4.02 -17.39 -9.68
C ALA A 403 3.92 -18.70 -8.87
N SER A 404 3.78 -18.61 -7.55
CA SER A 404 3.73 -19.78 -6.64
C SER A 404 2.51 -19.82 -5.73
N GLY A 405 1.86 -18.66 -5.54
CA GLY A 405 0.82 -18.43 -4.54
C GLY A 405 1.36 -18.28 -3.11
N PHE A 406 2.67 -18.16 -2.95
CA PHE A 406 3.33 -18.06 -1.66
C PHE A 406 4.04 -16.72 -1.47
N LEU A 407 3.93 -16.18 -0.26
CA LEU A 407 4.77 -15.11 0.22
C LEU A 407 6.22 -15.61 0.39
N PRO A 408 7.23 -14.73 0.29
CA PRO A 408 8.62 -15.16 0.43
C PRO A 408 8.92 -15.71 1.83
N THR A 409 9.77 -16.74 1.86
CA THR A 409 10.39 -17.20 3.10
C THR A 409 11.49 -16.20 3.50
N TYR A 410 11.54 -15.87 4.79
CA TYR A 410 12.60 -15.01 5.32
C TYR A 410 13.74 -15.87 5.84
N TYR A 411 14.92 -15.67 5.27
CA TYR A 411 16.15 -16.28 5.73
C TYR A 411 17.08 -15.19 6.25
N LYS A 412 17.72 -15.39 7.40
CA LYS A 412 18.66 -14.40 7.96
C LYS A 412 19.85 -15.11 8.55
N ASN A 413 21.05 -14.79 8.06
CA ASN A 413 22.30 -15.18 8.67
C ASN A 413 22.84 -14.03 9.54
N GLN A 414 24.06 -14.16 10.08
CA GLN A 414 24.62 -13.17 11.01
C GLN A 414 24.83 -11.79 10.36
N GLU A 415 25.01 -11.74 9.03
CA GLU A 415 25.43 -10.53 8.30
C GLU A 415 24.37 -10.02 7.32
N SER A 416 23.45 -10.87 6.86
CA SER A 416 22.54 -10.60 5.75
C SER A 416 21.17 -11.27 5.95
N GLY A 417 20.15 -10.68 5.35
CA GLY A 417 18.80 -11.24 5.29
C GLY A 417 18.37 -11.39 3.84
N TRP A 418 17.63 -12.45 3.54
CA TRP A 418 17.17 -12.84 2.23
C TRP A 418 15.67 -13.12 2.25
N LEU A 419 15.02 -12.76 1.15
CA LEU A 419 13.66 -13.09 0.81
C LEU A 419 13.71 -14.12 -0.30
N ILE A 420 13.18 -15.31 -0.02
CA ILE A 420 13.30 -16.43 -0.93
C ILE A 420 11.92 -16.74 -1.50
N TYR A 421 11.84 -16.67 -2.83
CA TYR A 421 10.65 -16.92 -3.61
C TYR A 421 10.85 -18.26 -4.33
N GLU A 422 9.92 -19.19 -4.10
CA GLU A 422 9.94 -20.52 -4.70
C GLU A 422 9.11 -20.54 -5.99
N ASN A 423 9.37 -21.51 -6.87
CA ASN A 423 8.67 -21.74 -8.13
C ASN A 423 8.69 -20.51 -9.07
N ILE A 424 9.86 -19.88 -9.18
CA ILE A 424 10.11 -18.72 -10.05
C ILE A 424 10.84 -19.20 -11.29
N GLY A 425 10.20 -19.11 -12.45
CA GLY A 425 10.80 -19.46 -13.73
C GLY A 425 11.92 -18.49 -14.14
N LYS A 426 12.94 -19.02 -14.84
CA LYS A 426 14.10 -18.25 -15.30
C LYS A 426 13.72 -17.05 -16.17
N ASP A 427 12.68 -17.16 -16.98
CA ASP A 427 12.17 -16.08 -17.83
C ASP A 427 11.57 -14.92 -17.00
N LEU A 428 10.87 -15.24 -15.92
CA LEU A 428 10.34 -14.26 -14.96
C LEU A 428 11.49 -13.52 -14.26
N VAL A 429 12.55 -14.24 -13.85
CA VAL A 429 13.76 -13.64 -13.27
C VAL A 429 14.44 -12.71 -14.26
N GLN A 430 14.68 -13.17 -15.50
CA GLN A 430 15.34 -12.38 -16.53
C GLN A 430 14.62 -11.04 -16.76
N LYS A 431 13.28 -11.05 -16.87
CA LYS A 431 12.49 -9.82 -17.06
C LYS A 431 12.50 -8.92 -15.84
N LEU A 432 12.49 -9.49 -14.63
CA LEU A 432 12.59 -8.73 -13.39
C LEU A 432 13.94 -8.00 -13.32
N VAL A 433 15.02 -8.73 -13.60
CA VAL A 433 16.39 -8.23 -13.61
C VAL A 433 16.55 -7.09 -14.62
N GLU A 434 16.03 -7.28 -15.83
CA GLU A 434 16.01 -6.26 -16.88
C GLU A 434 15.24 -5.00 -16.45
N LYS A 435 14.02 -5.15 -15.94
CA LYS A 435 13.15 -3.98 -15.62
C LYS A 435 13.64 -3.19 -14.41
N LEU A 436 14.25 -3.87 -13.44
CA LEU A 436 14.71 -3.25 -12.20
C LEU A 436 16.22 -2.95 -12.19
N HIS A 437 16.93 -3.19 -13.30
CA HIS A 437 18.39 -3.04 -13.42
C HIS A 437 19.15 -3.75 -12.29
N LEU A 438 18.78 -5.00 -12.02
CA LEU A 438 19.43 -5.83 -10.99
C LEU A 438 20.65 -6.54 -11.58
N THR A 439 21.53 -7.02 -10.71
CA THR A 439 22.54 -8.02 -11.05
C THR A 439 22.07 -9.39 -10.57
N CYS A 440 22.09 -10.40 -11.44
CA CYS A 440 21.73 -11.77 -11.07
C CYS A 440 22.98 -12.67 -11.05
N GLU A 441 23.23 -13.31 -9.91
CA GLU A 441 24.18 -14.41 -9.79
C GLU A 441 23.40 -15.74 -9.96
N GLU A 442 23.85 -16.60 -10.86
CA GLU A 442 23.32 -17.96 -11.01
C GLU A 442 24.17 -18.89 -10.14
N ASP A 443 23.52 -19.64 -9.25
CA ASP A 443 24.15 -20.70 -8.44
C ASP A 443 24.01 -22.08 -9.11
#